data_AF-A0A452EFI3-F1
#
_entry.id   AF-A0A452EFI3-F1
#
_cell.length_a   1.000
_cell.length_b   1.000
_cell.length_c   1.000
_cell.angle_alpha   90.00
_cell.angle_beta   90.00
_cell.angle_gamma   90.00
#
_symmetry.space_group_name_H-M   'P 1'
#
loop_
_entity.id
_entity.type
_entity.pdbx_description
1 polymer ?
#
loop_
_entity_poly.entity_id
_entity_poly.type
_entity_poly.pdbx_seq_one_letter_code
_entity_poly.pdbx_strand_id
1 'polypeptide(L)'
;IPSKEIPGLISFRMDWLDLLEKLMRCSQCRIAKYCSAKCQKKAWQDHKRECKCLKSCKPRYPPDSVRLLGRVVFKLMQETPSESEKLYSFYDLESNINKLTEDKKEGLRQLALTFQHFMREEIQDASQLPPSFDIFEAFAKRSLAGYSPWGHKESDMAQ
;
A
#
# COMPACT_ATOMS: atom_id res chain seq x y z
N ILE A 1 12.29 -28.86 31.55
CA ILE A 1 10.89 -28.35 31.55
C ILE A 1 10.35 -28.61 30.15
N PRO A 2 9.39 -29.53 29.95
CA PRO A 2 8.86 -29.78 28.63
C PRO A 2 8.01 -28.57 28.21
N SER A 3 8.26 -28.10 26.99
CA SER A 3 7.53 -27.03 26.33
C SER A 3 6.04 -27.39 26.29
N LYS A 4 5.22 -26.66 27.06
CA LYS A 4 3.77 -26.75 26.97
C LYS A 4 3.36 -26.19 25.61
N GLU A 5 2.93 -27.08 24.72
CA GLU A 5 2.20 -26.72 23.52
C GLU A 5 0.95 -25.94 23.94
N ILE A 6 0.79 -24.73 23.40
CA ILE A 6 -0.42 -23.92 23.59
C ILE A 6 -1.45 -24.44 22.57
N PRO A 7 -2.53 -25.14 22.99
CA PRO A 7 -3.49 -25.70 22.06
C PRO A 7 -4.31 -24.56 21.43
N GLY A 8 -4.27 -24.42 20.10
CA GLY A 8 -5.11 -23.49 19.34
C GLY A 8 -4.42 -22.74 18.19
N LEU A 9 -3.09 -22.58 18.23
CA LEU A 9 -2.35 -21.86 17.18
C LEU A 9 -2.25 -22.64 15.85
N ILE A 10 -2.24 -23.98 15.92
CA ILE A 10 -2.13 -24.84 14.74
C ILE A 10 -3.45 -24.88 13.96
N SER A 11 -4.61 -24.91 14.66
CA SER A 11 -5.93 -24.92 14.04
C SER A 11 -6.20 -23.65 13.24
N PHE A 12 -5.88 -22.48 13.80
CA PHE A 12 -6.02 -21.19 13.09
C PHE A 12 -5.19 -21.14 11.80
N ARG A 13 -4.00 -21.75 11.79
CA ARG A 13 -3.11 -21.72 10.61
C ARG A 13 -3.64 -22.56 9.44
N MET A 14 -4.32 -23.68 9.72
CA MET A 14 -4.93 -24.53 8.68
C MET A 14 -6.19 -23.87 8.09
N ASP A 15 -7.07 -23.30 8.92
CA ASP A 15 -8.28 -22.62 8.45
C ASP A 15 -7.97 -21.39 7.55
N TRP A 16 -6.88 -20.67 7.85
CA TRP A 16 -6.44 -19.52 7.07
C TRP A 16 -5.88 -19.90 5.69
N LEU A 17 -5.17 -21.02 5.57
CA LEU A 17 -4.65 -21.50 4.28
C LEU A 17 -5.79 -21.92 3.36
N ASP A 18 -6.78 -22.66 3.88
CA ASP A 18 -7.96 -23.07 3.12
C ASP A 18 -8.85 -21.89 2.70
N LEU A 19 -8.91 -20.84 3.53
CA LEU A 19 -9.63 -19.61 3.19
C LEU A 19 -8.94 -18.84 2.06
N LEU A 20 -7.60 -18.81 2.05
CA LEU A 20 -6.81 -18.17 0.99
C LEU A 20 -6.96 -18.86 -0.37
N GLU A 21 -7.12 -20.18 -0.39
CA GLU A 21 -7.39 -20.95 -1.60
C GLU A 21 -8.76 -20.66 -2.21
N LYS A 22 -9.75 -20.31 -1.37
CA LYS A 22 -11.12 -19.99 -1.80
C LYS A 22 -11.31 -18.54 -2.26
N LEU A 23 -10.26 -17.70 -2.24
CA LEU A 23 -10.40 -16.30 -2.65
C LEU A 23 -10.52 -16.16 -4.17
N MET A 24 -11.55 -15.42 -4.59
CA MET A 24 -11.77 -15.03 -5.97
C MET A 24 -10.78 -13.95 -6.38
N ARG A 25 -10.12 -14.11 -7.53
CA ARG A 25 -9.18 -13.11 -8.08
C ARG A 25 -9.90 -12.16 -9.01
N CYS A 26 -9.47 -10.90 -9.03
CA CYS A 26 -9.87 -9.97 -10.10
C CYS A 26 -9.50 -10.57 -11.47
N SER A 27 -10.46 -10.69 -12.38
CA SER A 27 -10.23 -11.30 -13.70
C SER A 27 -9.24 -10.51 -14.57
N GLN A 28 -9.15 -9.19 -14.36
CA GLN A 28 -8.31 -8.29 -15.13
C GLN A 28 -6.85 -8.31 -14.66
N CYS A 29 -6.58 -7.84 -13.44
CA CYS A 29 -5.20 -7.78 -12.92
C CYS A 29 -4.69 -9.13 -12.42
N ARG A 30 -5.58 -10.01 -11.91
CA ARG A 30 -5.27 -11.28 -11.22
C ARG A 30 -4.49 -11.14 -9.91
N ILE A 31 -4.36 -9.93 -9.38
CA ILE A 31 -3.62 -9.62 -8.14
C ILE A 31 -4.55 -9.43 -6.95
N ALA A 32 -5.57 -8.58 -7.08
CA ALA A 32 -6.53 -8.39 -6.01
C ALA A 32 -7.35 -9.66 -5.79
N LYS A 33 -7.50 -10.04 -4.52
CA LYS A 33 -8.23 -11.22 -4.05
C LYS A 33 -9.40 -10.78 -3.18
N TYR A 34 -10.53 -11.47 -3.30
CA TYR A 34 -11.77 -11.15 -2.60
C TYR A 34 -12.43 -12.43 -2.07
N CYS A 35 -13.05 -12.36 -0.89
CA CYS A 35 -13.78 -13.50 -0.34
C CYS A 35 -15.12 -13.77 -1.03
N SER A 36 -15.65 -12.82 -1.81
CA SER A 36 -16.91 -12.96 -2.53
C SER A 36 -17.04 -11.95 -3.67
N ALA A 37 -17.94 -12.25 -4.63
CA ALA A 37 -18.33 -11.30 -5.68
C ALA A 37 -18.89 -9.98 -5.12
N LYS A 38 -19.58 -10.03 -3.96
CA LYS A 38 -20.08 -8.84 -3.26
C LYS A 38 -18.93 -7.94 -2.79
N CYS A 39 -17.89 -8.52 -2.18
CA CYS A 39 -16.70 -7.78 -1.76
C CYS A 39 -15.92 -7.22 -2.95
N GLN A 40 -15.79 -7.98 -4.04
CA GLN A 40 -15.17 -7.49 -5.28
C GLN A 40 -15.93 -6.28 -5.85
N LYS A 41 -17.27 -6.35 -5.93
CA LYS A 41 -18.10 -5.25 -6.45
C LYS A 41 -17.99 -4.01 -5.56
N LYS A 42 -17.98 -4.18 -4.22
CA LYS A 42 -17.83 -3.06 -3.28
C LYS A 42 -16.47 -2.38 -3.39
N ALA A 43 -15.39 -3.15 -3.55
CA ALA A 43 -14.04 -2.63 -3.68
C ALA A 43 -13.71 -2.06 -5.07
N TRP A 44 -14.61 -2.22 -6.06
CA TRP A 44 -14.30 -1.87 -7.44
C TRP A 44 -14.03 -0.37 -7.65
N GLN A 45 -14.73 0.51 -6.94
CA GLN A 45 -14.52 1.96 -7.07
C GLN A 45 -13.06 2.33 -6.73
N ASP A 46 -12.53 1.82 -5.62
CA ASP A 46 -11.15 2.06 -5.19
C ASP A 46 -10.14 1.28 -6.04
N HIS A 47 -10.51 0.08 -6.50
CA HIS A 47 -9.59 -0.79 -7.25
C HIS A 47 -9.47 -0.43 -8.73
N LYS A 48 -10.49 0.15 -9.37
CA LYS A 48 -10.60 0.30 -10.83
C LYS A 48 -9.35 0.95 -11.47
N ARG A 49 -8.84 2.02 -10.86
CA ARG A 49 -7.65 2.74 -11.35
C ARG A 49 -6.39 1.93 -11.12
N GLU A 50 -6.18 1.43 -9.89
CA GLU A 50 -5.05 0.54 -9.55
C GLU A 50 -5.02 -0.73 -10.43
N CYS A 51 -6.19 -1.26 -10.80
CA CYS A 51 -6.33 -2.46 -11.60
C CYS A 51 -5.68 -2.33 -12.99
N LYS A 52 -5.78 -1.14 -13.61
CA LYS A 52 -5.16 -0.87 -14.92
C LYS A 52 -3.64 -0.87 -14.80
N CYS A 53 -3.10 -0.17 -13.79
CA CYS A 53 -1.66 -0.16 -13.47
C CYS A 53 -1.14 -1.57 -13.18
N LEU A 54 -1.82 -2.35 -12.32
CA LEU A 54 -1.42 -3.72 -12.01
C LEU A 54 -1.46 -4.65 -13.22
N LYS A 55 -2.39 -4.41 -14.16
CA LYS A 55 -2.48 -5.20 -15.39
C LYS A 55 -1.28 -4.93 -16.31
N SER A 56 -0.77 -3.70 -16.38
CA SER A 56 0.35 -3.33 -17.26
C SER A 56 1.73 -3.67 -16.70
N CYS A 57 1.84 -3.93 -15.39
CA CYS A 57 3.12 -4.27 -14.74
C CYS A 57 3.48 -5.76 -14.76
N LYS A 58 2.72 -6.63 -15.43
CA LYS A 58 3.05 -8.07 -15.46
C LYS A 58 4.41 -8.30 -16.14
N PRO A 59 5.27 -9.18 -15.59
CA PRO A 59 5.12 -9.99 -14.37
C PRO A 59 5.69 -9.33 -13.09
N ARG A 60 6.23 -8.10 -13.17
CA ARG A 60 6.93 -7.42 -12.07
C ARG A 60 5.99 -6.44 -11.37
N TYR A 61 5.39 -6.89 -10.27
CA TYR A 61 4.49 -6.06 -9.48
C TYR A 61 5.28 -5.12 -8.55
N PRO A 62 4.78 -3.90 -8.32
CA PRO A 62 5.44 -2.93 -7.46
C PRO A 62 5.40 -3.34 -5.97
N PRO A 63 6.31 -2.81 -5.13
CA PRO A 63 6.26 -2.97 -3.68
C PRO A 63 4.93 -2.47 -3.07
N ASP A 64 4.56 -3.01 -1.91
CA ASP A 64 3.29 -2.66 -1.25
C ASP A 64 3.16 -1.17 -0.93
N SER A 65 4.26 -0.48 -0.62
CA SER A 65 4.22 0.97 -0.40
C SER A 65 3.90 1.78 -1.64
N VAL A 66 4.41 1.37 -2.79
CA VAL A 66 4.12 2.01 -4.07
C VAL A 66 2.64 1.85 -4.39
N ARG A 67 2.09 0.65 -4.13
CA ARG A 67 0.65 0.40 -4.27
C ARG A 67 -0.19 1.22 -3.30
N LEU A 68 0.25 1.31 -2.04
CA LEU A 68 -0.41 2.09 -1.00
C LEU A 68 -0.43 3.57 -1.39
N LEU A 69 0.71 4.13 -1.80
CA LEU A 69 0.79 5.52 -2.23
C LEU A 69 -0.10 5.77 -3.44
N GLY A 70 -0.21 4.81 -4.37
CA GLY A 70 -1.09 4.94 -5.55
C GLY A 70 -2.55 5.08 -5.14
N ARG A 71 -2.97 4.31 -4.13
CA ARG A 71 -4.32 4.41 -3.55
C ARG A 71 -4.54 5.74 -2.83
N VAL A 72 -3.54 6.24 -2.10
CA VAL A 72 -3.59 7.57 -1.46
C VAL A 72 -3.81 8.65 -2.52
N VAL A 73 -3.02 8.64 -3.59
CA VAL A 73 -3.15 9.60 -4.70
C VAL A 73 -4.54 9.52 -5.33
N PHE A 74 -5.02 8.33 -5.68
CA PHE A 74 -6.35 8.18 -6.24
C PHE A 74 -7.47 8.64 -5.31
N LYS A 75 -7.28 8.53 -3.99
CA LYS A 75 -8.23 9.00 -2.99
C LYS A 75 -8.22 10.52 -2.85
N LEU A 76 -7.04 11.13 -2.81
CA LEU A 76 -6.90 12.60 -2.77
C LEU A 76 -7.51 13.27 -4.00
N MET A 77 -7.40 12.64 -5.17
CA MET A 77 -8.02 13.12 -6.41
C MET A 77 -9.56 13.01 -6.44
N GLN A 78 -10.18 12.25 -5.54
CA GLN A 78 -11.64 12.07 -5.53
C GLN A 78 -12.38 13.18 -4.77
N GLU A 79 -11.66 14.13 -4.14
CA GLU A 79 -12.18 15.31 -3.41
C GLU A 79 -13.31 15.02 -2.39
N THR A 80 -13.51 13.75 -2.04
CA THR A 80 -14.49 13.34 -1.03
C THR A 80 -13.77 13.31 0.31
N PRO A 81 -14.20 14.11 1.30
CA PRO A 81 -13.57 14.12 2.60
C PRO A 81 -13.61 12.73 3.21
N SER A 82 -12.44 12.15 3.47
CA SER A 82 -12.38 10.91 4.22
C SER A 82 -12.69 11.20 5.68
N GLU A 83 -13.55 10.40 6.30
CA GLU A 83 -13.76 10.43 7.76
C GLU A 83 -12.44 10.31 8.53
N SER A 84 -11.45 9.60 7.96
CA SER A 84 -10.11 9.46 8.53
C SER A 84 -9.27 10.75 8.52
N GLU A 85 -9.63 11.74 7.71
CA GLU A 85 -8.90 13.01 7.57
C GLU A 85 -9.49 14.13 8.43
N LYS A 86 -10.51 13.84 9.25
CA LYS A 86 -11.18 14.85 10.10
C LYS A 86 -10.26 15.53 11.12
N LEU A 87 -9.22 14.83 11.58
CA LEU A 87 -8.28 15.35 12.58
C LEU A 87 -6.95 15.80 11.96
N TYR A 88 -6.46 15.05 10.98
CA TYR A 88 -5.22 15.34 10.24
C TYR A 88 -5.39 14.88 8.80
N SER A 89 -5.07 15.74 7.85
CA SER A 89 -5.03 15.40 6.43
C SER A 89 -3.74 14.66 6.08
N PHE A 90 -3.68 14.06 4.88
CA PHE A 90 -2.42 13.54 4.36
C PHE A 90 -1.31 14.60 4.29
N TYR A 91 -1.68 15.87 4.07
CA TYR A 91 -0.72 16.96 3.96
C TYR A 91 -0.07 17.31 5.30
N ASP A 92 -0.77 17.11 6.41
CA ASP A 92 -0.29 17.42 7.77
C ASP A 92 0.66 16.36 8.35
N LEU A 93 0.85 15.23 7.65
CA LEU A 93 1.75 14.17 8.11
C LEU A 93 3.21 14.60 8.03
N GLU A 94 3.95 14.33 9.11
CA GLU A 94 5.37 14.64 9.21
C GLU A 94 6.22 13.69 8.35
N SER A 95 7.04 14.28 7.47
CA SER A 95 7.92 13.54 6.56
C SER A 95 9.27 13.21 7.18
N ASN A 96 9.73 13.96 8.20
CA ASN A 96 11.02 13.80 8.84
C ASN A 96 12.22 13.72 7.85
N ILE A 97 12.10 14.26 6.62
CA ILE A 97 13.14 14.14 5.58
C ILE A 97 14.50 14.63 6.07
N ASN A 98 14.51 15.70 6.87
CA ASN A 98 15.72 16.31 7.41
C ASN A 98 16.49 15.39 8.37
N LYS A 99 15.85 14.33 8.89
CA LYS A 99 16.46 13.34 9.79
C LYS A 99 16.88 12.06 9.06
N LEU A 100 16.64 11.95 7.75
CA LEU A 100 16.98 10.76 6.98
C LEU A 100 18.47 10.76 6.59
N THR A 101 19.09 9.59 6.66
CA THR A 101 20.43 9.34 6.09
C THR A 101 20.36 9.35 4.57
N GLU A 102 21.49 9.58 3.89
CA GLU A 102 21.52 9.57 2.42
C GLU A 102 21.11 8.22 1.83
N ASP A 103 21.49 7.10 2.44
CA ASP A 103 21.05 5.76 1.98
C ASP A 103 19.53 5.59 2.04
N LYS A 104 18.90 6.10 3.11
CA LYS A 104 17.44 6.08 3.24
C LYS A 104 16.79 6.98 2.18
N LYS A 105 17.34 8.16 1.93
CA LYS A 105 16.87 9.05 0.86
C LYS A 105 16.98 8.38 -0.50
N GLU A 106 18.08 7.68 -0.78
CA GLU A 106 18.23 6.96 -2.04
C GLU A 106 17.18 5.86 -2.20
N GLY A 107 16.90 5.10 -1.14
CA GLY A 107 15.78 4.15 -1.13
C GLY A 107 14.43 4.81 -1.47
N LEU A 108 14.15 6.00 -0.92
CA LEU A 108 12.93 6.74 -1.26
C LEU A 108 12.92 7.24 -2.72
N ARG A 109 14.06 7.64 -3.29
CA ARG A 109 14.15 8.02 -4.72
C ARG A 109 13.83 6.83 -5.62
N GLN A 110 14.33 5.64 -5.29
CA GLN A 110 14.01 4.42 -6.05
C GLN A 110 12.52 4.05 -5.95
N LEU A 111 11.90 4.25 -4.78
CA LEU A 111 10.45 4.09 -4.63
C LEU A 111 9.67 5.11 -5.48
N ALA A 112 10.11 6.37 -5.52
CA ALA A 112 9.51 7.41 -6.34
C ALA A 112 9.56 7.08 -7.85
N LEU A 113 10.70 6.61 -8.35
CA LEU A 113 10.83 6.15 -9.74
C LEU A 113 9.93 4.94 -10.02
N THR A 114 9.90 3.97 -9.10
CA THR A 114 9.02 2.79 -9.22
C THR A 114 7.55 3.21 -9.26
N PHE A 115 7.17 4.21 -8.45
CA PHE A 115 5.82 4.77 -8.43
C PHE A 115 5.44 5.42 -9.75
N GLN A 116 6.29 6.28 -10.30
CA GLN A 116 6.05 6.91 -11.60
C GLN A 116 5.85 5.84 -12.69
N HIS A 117 6.70 4.81 -12.71
CA HIS A 117 6.56 3.72 -13.68
C HIS A 117 5.27 2.91 -13.50
N PHE A 118 4.87 2.65 -12.25
CA PHE A 118 3.63 1.94 -11.93
C PHE A 118 2.38 2.74 -12.31
N MET A 119 2.38 4.04 -12.06
CA MET A 119 1.21 4.91 -12.22
C MET A 119 1.00 5.42 -13.65
N ARG A 120 1.95 5.20 -14.57
CA ARG A 120 1.95 5.74 -15.96
C ARG A 120 0.65 5.56 -16.74
N GLU A 121 -0.12 4.49 -16.47
CA GLU A 121 -1.38 4.22 -17.19
C GLU A 121 -2.51 5.17 -16.76
N GLU A 122 -2.40 5.77 -15.57
CA GLU A 122 -3.42 6.62 -14.97
C GLU A 122 -2.91 8.04 -14.70
N ILE A 123 -1.60 8.23 -14.55
CA ILE A 123 -0.92 9.50 -14.26
C ILE A 123 0.36 9.54 -15.09
N GLN A 124 0.33 10.32 -16.17
CA GLN A 124 1.43 10.46 -17.13
C GLN A 124 2.30 11.67 -16.81
N ASP A 125 1.69 12.72 -16.28
CA ASP A 125 2.34 13.98 -15.96
C ASP A 125 2.01 14.47 -14.53
N ALA A 126 2.90 15.29 -13.97
CA ALA A 126 2.75 15.87 -12.65
C ALA A 126 1.48 16.73 -12.50
N SER A 127 0.96 17.31 -13.59
CA SER A 127 -0.31 18.05 -13.60
C SER A 127 -1.54 17.20 -13.23
N GLN A 128 -1.44 15.87 -13.33
CA GLN A 128 -2.52 14.94 -12.95
C GLN A 128 -2.43 14.49 -11.50
N LEU A 129 -1.36 14.85 -10.78
CA LEU A 129 -1.26 14.61 -9.34
C LEU A 129 -2.10 15.64 -8.56
N PRO A 130 -2.45 15.35 -7.30
CA PRO A 130 -3.03 16.35 -6.43
C PRO A 130 -2.17 17.62 -6.37
N PRO A 131 -2.76 18.82 -6.17
CA PRO A 131 -2.00 20.05 -6.06
C PRO A 131 -0.90 19.95 -5.01
N SER A 132 0.28 20.51 -5.30
CA SER A 132 1.47 20.50 -4.43
C SER A 132 1.93 19.11 -3.95
N PHE A 133 1.55 18.03 -4.65
CA PHE A 133 1.91 16.68 -4.24
C PHE A 133 3.35 16.35 -4.64
N ASP A 134 4.23 16.21 -3.65
CA ASP A 134 5.58 15.73 -3.84
C ASP A 134 5.67 14.22 -3.55
N ILE A 135 6.02 13.43 -4.57
CA ILE A 135 6.08 11.95 -4.47
C ILE A 135 7.15 11.50 -3.47
N PHE A 136 8.30 12.18 -3.43
CA PHE A 136 9.41 11.82 -2.55
C PHE A 136 9.05 12.07 -1.10
N GLU A 137 8.48 13.25 -0.80
CA GLU A 137 7.94 13.58 0.52
C GLU A 137 6.83 12.63 0.92
N ALA A 138 5.93 12.30 0.00
CA ALA A 138 4.84 11.39 0.27
C ALA A 138 5.31 9.99 0.68
N PHE A 139 6.45 9.51 0.17
CA PHE A 139 7.07 8.27 0.65
C PHE A 139 7.77 8.42 2.01
N ALA A 140 8.22 9.62 2.35
CA ALA A 140 8.82 9.93 3.64
C ALA A 140 7.77 10.10 4.76
N LYS A 141 6.54 10.49 4.41
CA LYS A 141 5.40 10.63 5.34
C LYS A 141 5.08 9.30 6.01
N ARG A 142 5.47 9.17 7.29
CA ARG A 142 5.08 8.03 8.13
C ARG A 142 3.68 8.30 8.70
N SER A 143 2.80 7.31 8.65
CA SER A 143 1.54 7.39 9.37
C SER A 143 1.84 7.36 10.87
N LEU A 144 1.41 8.40 11.61
CA LEU A 144 1.60 8.51 13.06
C LEU A 144 0.80 7.47 13.86
N ALA A 145 -0.08 6.72 13.20
CA ALA A 145 -0.66 5.52 13.78
C ALA A 145 0.41 4.43 13.76
N GLY A 146 0.84 3.92 14.92
CA GLY A 146 1.85 2.85 15.10
C GLY A 146 1.61 1.51 14.38
N TYR A 147 0.78 1.50 13.34
CA TYR A 147 0.74 0.51 12.27
C TYR A 147 1.68 0.98 11.15
N SER A 148 2.95 0.55 11.21
CA SER A 148 3.74 0.50 9.99
C SER A 148 2.99 -0.39 8.98
N PRO A 149 2.66 0.09 7.77
CA PRO A 149 2.19 -0.78 6.68
C PRO A 149 3.23 -1.83 6.31
N TRP A 150 4.48 -1.58 6.71
CA TRP A 150 5.62 -2.46 6.62
C TRP A 150 5.73 -3.25 7.93
N GLY A 151 5.15 -4.44 7.97
CA GLY A 151 5.04 -5.28 9.16
C GLY A 151 6.37 -5.84 9.71
N HIS A 152 7.42 -5.04 9.82
CA HIS A 152 8.67 -5.40 10.49
C HIS A 152 9.01 -4.35 11.54
N LYS A 153 9.18 -4.82 12.78
CA LYS A 153 9.75 -4.02 13.86
C LYS A 153 11.16 -3.64 13.46
N GLU A 154 11.52 -2.37 13.66
CA GLU A 154 12.85 -1.80 13.41
C GLU A 154 13.92 -2.33 14.42
N SER A 155 13.66 -3.46 15.09
CA SER A 155 14.55 -4.11 16.08
C SER A 155 15.48 -5.18 15.50
N ASP A 156 15.30 -5.60 14.24
CA ASP A 156 16.00 -6.79 13.72
C ASP A 156 17.07 -6.47 12.65
N MET A 157 17.55 -5.22 12.57
CA MET A 157 18.71 -4.84 11.73
C MET A 157 19.86 -4.26 12.57
N ALA A 158 20.09 -4.84 13.74
CA ALA A 158 21.35 -4.74 14.46
C ALA A 158 21.89 -6.15 14.70
N GLN A 159 22.50 -6.72 13.66
CA GLN A 159 23.58 -7.71 13.73
C GLN A 159 24.32 -7.73 12.39
#